data_AF-A0A945H7N5-F1
#
_entry.id   AF-A0A945H7N5-F1
#
_cell.length_a   1.000
_cell.length_b   1.000
_cell.length_c   1.000
_cell.angle_alpha   90.00
_cell.angle_beta   90.00
_cell.angle_gamma   90.00
#
_symmetry.space_group_name_H-M   'P 1'
#
loop_
_entity.id
_entity.type
_entity.pdbx_description
1 polymer ?
#
loop_
_entity_poly.entity_id
_entity_poly.type
_entity_poly.pdbx_seq_one_letter_code
_entity_poly.pdbx_strand_id
1 'polypeptide(L)' 'MNKSTTYKRYRFPAEIIQYAVWLYFRFNLSHRDIDDLLAQRG' A
#
# COMPACT_ATOMS: atom_id res chain seq x y z
N MET A 1 -8.43 7.29 21.89
CA MET A 1 -8.62 6.20 20.91
C MET A 1 -7.26 5.93 20.25
N ASN A 2 -6.46 5.12 20.92
CA ASN A 2 -5.03 5.04 20.71
C ASN A 2 -4.85 3.82 19.80
N LYS A 3 -4.75 4.04 18.49
CA LYS A 3 -4.51 2.96 17.52
C LYS A 3 -3.13 2.41 17.80
N SER A 4 -3.08 1.37 18.62
CA SER A 4 -1.93 0.53 18.86
C SER A 4 -1.38 0.08 17.50
N THR A 5 -0.25 0.67 17.14
CA THR A 5 0.52 0.42 15.93
C THR A 5 1.11 -0.97 15.98
N THR A 6 0.27 -1.99 15.80
CA THR A 6 0.68 -3.40 15.68
C THR A 6 0.87 -3.75 14.21
N TYR A 7 1.67 -2.96 13.50
CA TYR A 7 2.18 -3.30 12.16
C TYR A 7 3.69 -3.61 12.24
N LYS A 8 4.14 -4.26 13.31
CA LYS A 8 5.55 -4.54 13.61
C LYS A 8 6.24 -5.57 12.67
N ARG A 9 5.57 -6.02 11.60
CA ARG A 9 6.11 -7.02 10.66
C ARG A 9 5.78 -6.80 9.17
N TYR A 10 5.04 -5.75 8.82
CA TYR A 10 4.85 -5.40 7.41
C TYR A 10 5.86 -4.34 7.02
N ARG A 11 6.62 -4.58 5.95
CA ARG A 11 7.60 -3.63 5.38
C ARG A 11 6.95 -2.32 4.94
N PHE A 12 5.62 -2.33 4.81
CA PHE A 12 4.79 -1.17 4.47
C PHE A 12 3.65 -1.01 5.51
N PRO A 13 3.27 0.23 5.86
CA PRO A 13 2.09 0.49 6.68
C PRO A 13 0.81 -0.02 5.99
N ALA A 14 -0.21 -0.41 6.77
CA ALA A 14 -1.48 -0.88 6.21
C ALA A 14 -2.19 0.17 5.33
N GLU A 15 -1.96 1.46 5.58
CA GLU A 15 -2.46 2.55 4.74
C GLU A 15 -1.93 2.43 3.30
N ILE A 16 -0.68 2.01 3.12
CA ILE A 16 -0.08 1.80 1.80
C ILE A 16 -0.67 0.58 1.10
N ILE A 17 -0.90 -0.51 1.86
CA ILE A 17 -1.52 -1.73 1.31
C ILE A 17 -2.97 -1.44 0.88
N GLN A 18 -3.75 -0.72 1.70
CA GLN A 18 -5.11 -0.32 1.33
C GLN A 18 -5.13 0.57 0.09
N TYR A 19 -4.18 1.51 -0.02
CA TYR A 19 -4.07 2.39 -1.17
C TYR A 19 -3.72 1.62 -2.46
N ALA A 20 -2.79 0.67 -2.38
CA ALA A 20 -2.42 -0.20 -3.50
C ALA A 20 -3.60 -1.06 -3.98
N VAL A 21 -4.37 -1.65 -3.05
CA VAL A 21 -5.56 -2.44 -3.38
C VAL A 21 -6.66 -1.56 -4.00
N TRP A 22 -6.83 -0.33 -3.50
CA TRP A 22 -7.79 0.62 -4.06
C TRP A 22 -7.42 1.04 -5.49
N LEU A 23 -6.15 1.36 -5.74
CA LEU A 23 -5.64 1.68 -7.08
C LEU A 23 -5.82 0.51 -8.05
N TYR A 24 -5.51 -0.71 -7.62
CA TYR A 24 -5.72 -1.94 -8.39
C TYR A 24 -7.19 -2.07 -8.82
N PHE A 25 -8.12 -1.92 -7.87
CA PHE A 25 -9.55 -2.06 -8.15
C PHE A 25 -10.12 -0.90 -8.98
N ARG A 26 -9.65 0.33 -8.75
CA ARG A 26 -10.23 1.55 -9.35
C ARG A 26 -9.80 1.80 -10.79
N PHE A 27 -8.56 1.46 -11.12
CA PHE A 27 -7.95 1.77 -12.42
C PHE A 27 -7.60 0.53 -13.24
N ASN A 28 -7.81 -0.69 -12.73
CA ASN A 28 -7.30 -1.92 -13.37
C ASN A 28 -5.79 -1.81 -13.66
N LEU A 29 -5.05 -1.12 -12.78
CA LEU A 29 -3.62 -0.87 -12.91
C LEU A 29 -2.86 -2.21 -12.92
N SER A 30 -1.89 -2.34 -13.82
CA SER A 30 -1.02 -3.51 -13.83
C SER A 30 -0.23 -3.57 -12.53
N HIS A 31 0.12 -4.77 -12.09
CA HIS A 31 0.93 -4.96 -10.88
C HIS A 31 2.24 -4.15 -10.93
N ARG A 32 2.78 -3.93 -12.15
CA ARG A 32 3.98 -3.12 -12.40
C ARG A 32 3.79 -1.64 -12.10
N ASP A 33 2.65 -1.05 -12.46
CA ASP A 33 2.40 0.37 -12.19
C ASP A 33 2.24 0.61 -10.68
N ILE A 34 1.66 -0.36 -9.97
CA ILE A 34 1.54 -0.33 -8.51
C ILE A 34 2.91 -0.49 -7.86
N ASP A 35 3.74 -1.43 -8.32
CA ASP A 35 5.10 -1.64 -7.81
C ASP A 35 5.99 -0.41 -8.06
N ASP A 36 5.88 0.24 -9.22
CA ASP A 36 6.57 1.48 -9.54
C ASP A 36 6.09 2.65 -8.64
N LEU A 37 4.79 2.77 -8.41
CA LEU A 37 4.21 3.74 -7.45
C LEU A 37 4.68 3.50 -6.01
N LEU A 38 4.83 2.24 -5.61
CA LEU A 38 5.33 1.87 -4.28
C LEU A 38 6.85 2.08 -4.18
N ALA A 39 7.60 1.85 -5.26
CA ALA A 39 9.04 2.05 -5.36
C ALA A 39 9.43 3.53 -5.37
N GLN A 40 8.65 4.40 -6.00
CA GLN A 40 8.85 5.86 -6.00
C GLN A 40 8.73 6.49 -4.61
N ARG A 41 8.16 5.78 -3.62
CA ARG A 41 7.97 6.26 -2.24
C ARG A 41 9.06 5.78 -1.27
N GLY A 42 10.13 5.16 -1.80
CA GLY A 42 11.34 4.75 -1.07
C GLY A 42 12.40 5.84 -1.05
#